data_AF-A0A3M6AEX8-F1
#
_entry.id   AF-A0A3M6AEX8-F1
#
_cell.length_a   1.000
_cell.length_b   1.000
_cell.length_c   1.000
_cell.angle_alpha   90.00
_cell.angle_beta   90.00
_cell.angle_gamma   90.00
#
_symmetry.space_group_name_H-M   'P 1'
#
loop_
_entity.id
_entity.type
_entity.pdbx_description
1 polymer ?
#
loop_
_entity_poly.entity_id
_entity_poly.type
_entity_poly.pdbx_seq_one_letter_code
_entity_poly.pdbx_strand_id
1 'polypeptide(L)'
;MSEIVQSSIGYLSHSGDFSVRNSRTLGGVTQLWSDAFARAMADQVSESTPVPVHPTAVEVDVETGEPVAGAKTLSKIVEQRACPVTDTEVKPPEPLFLPIAEFDLDLLPPPAEPFSMAELIEQQRHLEFESHWVRPTVLNPYSDSVNPGPGPQPRP
;
A
#
# COMPACT_ATOMS: atom_id res chain seq x y z
N MET A 1 -30.21 8.05 -9.01
CA MET A 1 -30.87 7.14 -9.96
C MET A 1 -29.84 6.12 -10.40
N SER A 2 -29.74 4.99 -9.72
CA SER A 2 -28.76 3.95 -10.07
C SER A 2 -29.34 3.14 -11.23
N GLU A 3 -28.79 3.29 -12.43
CA GLU A 3 -29.14 2.45 -13.57
C GLU A 3 -28.77 1.00 -13.25
N ILE A 4 -29.79 0.18 -13.01
CA ILE A 4 -29.60 -1.26 -12.84
C ILE A 4 -29.41 -1.83 -14.23
N VAL A 5 -28.16 -2.02 -14.65
CA VAL A 5 -27.84 -2.77 -15.87
C VAL A 5 -28.36 -4.20 -15.66
N GLN A 6 -29.37 -4.57 -16.46
CA GLN A 6 -29.91 -5.94 -16.50
C GLN A 6 -29.30 -6.65 -17.71
N SER A 7 -28.83 -7.88 -17.51
CA SER A 7 -28.46 -8.76 -18.63
C SER A 7 -29.70 -9.07 -19.45
N SER A 8 -29.55 -9.09 -20.78
CA SER A 8 -30.64 -9.39 -21.71
C SER A 8 -31.17 -10.80 -21.48
N ILE A 9 -32.50 -10.95 -21.47
CA ILE A 9 -33.17 -12.25 -21.33
C ILE A 9 -32.64 -13.20 -22.43
N GLY A 10 -32.01 -14.30 -22.00
CA GLY A 10 -31.40 -15.31 -22.88
C GLY A 10 -29.87 -15.28 -23.00
N TYR A 11 -29.18 -14.28 -22.44
CA TYR A 11 -27.72 -14.27 -22.39
C TYR A 11 -27.21 -15.09 -21.19
N LEU A 12 -26.56 -16.23 -21.47
CA LEU A 12 -25.85 -17.02 -20.48
C LEU A 12 -24.36 -16.65 -20.53
N SER A 13 -23.90 -15.84 -19.58
CA SER A 13 -22.47 -15.51 -19.45
C SER A 13 -21.67 -16.79 -19.18
N HIS A 14 -20.65 -17.05 -20.01
CA HIS A 14 -19.76 -18.21 -19.87
C HIS A 14 -19.03 -18.24 -18.53
N SER A 15 -18.75 -17.06 -17.95
CA SER A 15 -18.06 -16.90 -16.68
C SER A 15 -18.96 -16.31 -15.59
N GLY A 16 -20.29 -16.34 -15.72
CA GLY A 16 -21.24 -15.81 -14.75
C GLY A 16 -21.29 -14.27 -14.66
N ASP A 17 -22.41 -13.72 -14.18
CA ASP A 17 -22.63 -12.27 -14.08
C ASP A 17 -22.03 -11.67 -12.78
N PHE A 18 -20.75 -11.92 -12.52
CA PHE A 18 -20.10 -11.54 -11.25
C PHE A 18 -20.02 -10.03 -11.04
N SER A 19 -19.71 -9.25 -12.07
CA SER A 19 -19.63 -7.78 -11.97
C SER A 19 -20.98 -7.16 -11.61
N VAL A 20 -22.07 -7.68 -12.17
CA VAL A 20 -23.45 -7.24 -11.90
C VAL A 20 -23.90 -7.66 -10.50
N ARG A 21 -23.56 -8.88 -10.07
CA ARG A 21 -23.85 -9.32 -8.70
C ARG A 21 -23.06 -8.51 -7.67
N ASN A 22 -21.78 -8.27 -7.94
CA ASN A 22 -20.89 -7.53 -7.04
C ASN A 22 -21.31 -6.07 -6.88
N SER A 23 -21.68 -5.41 -7.98
CA SER A 23 -22.18 -4.03 -7.91
C SER A 23 -23.51 -3.92 -7.17
N ARG A 24 -24.40 -4.92 -7.29
CA ARG A 24 -25.65 -4.99 -6.54
C ARG A 24 -25.43 -5.26 -5.04
N THR A 25 -24.51 -6.15 -4.68
CA THR A 25 -24.23 -6.47 -3.27
C THR A 25 -23.43 -5.37 -2.57
N LEU A 26 -22.36 -4.87 -3.20
CA LEU A 26 -21.50 -3.84 -2.60
C LEU A 26 -22.09 -2.43 -2.70
N GLY A 27 -22.94 -2.16 -3.70
CA GLY A 27 -23.60 -0.86 -3.86
C GLY A 27 -24.51 -0.51 -2.67
N GLY A 28 -25.26 -1.49 -2.14
CA GLY A 28 -26.08 -1.25 -0.95
C GLY A 28 -25.25 -0.97 0.31
N VAL A 29 -24.14 -1.71 0.47
CA VAL A 29 -23.25 -1.59 1.65
C VAL A 29 -22.50 -0.26 1.63
N THR A 30 -22.01 0.18 0.46
CA THR A 30 -21.27 1.44 0.31
C THR A 30 -22.12 2.64 0.70
N GLN A 31 -23.39 2.65 0.28
CA GLN A 31 -24.31 3.74 0.60
C GLN A 31 -24.58 3.84 2.11
N LEU A 32 -24.81 2.73 2.80
CA LEU A 32 -25.04 2.71 4.24
C LEU A 32 -23.84 3.23 5.03
N TRP A 33 -22.63 2.83 4.63
CA TRP A 33 -21.40 3.35 5.23
C TRP A 33 -21.18 4.84 4.92
N SER A 34 -21.49 5.29 3.70
CA SER A 34 -21.36 6.71 3.34
C SER A 34 -22.30 7.60 4.15
N ASP A 35 -23.53 7.15 4.40
CA ASP A 35 -24.53 7.90 5.18
C ASP A 35 -24.18 7.90 6.68
N ALA A 36 -23.73 6.76 7.22
CA ALA A 36 -23.23 6.67 8.58
C ALA A 36 -22.01 7.57 8.81
N PHE A 37 -21.07 7.61 7.85
CA PHE A 37 -19.89 8.47 7.92
C PHE A 37 -20.25 9.95 7.80
N ALA A 38 -21.13 10.31 6.86
CA ALA A 38 -21.61 11.68 6.73
C ALA A 38 -22.29 12.17 8.00
N ARG A 39 -23.08 11.31 8.66
CA ARG A 39 -23.71 11.61 9.94
C ARG A 39 -22.70 11.77 11.07
N ALA A 40 -21.72 10.88 11.18
CA ALA A 40 -20.66 10.98 12.19
C ALA A 40 -19.82 12.26 12.04
N MET A 41 -19.52 12.65 10.80
CA MET A 41 -18.79 13.90 10.50
C MET A 41 -19.64 15.14 10.83
N ALA A 42 -20.95 15.11 10.56
CA ALA A 42 -21.85 16.20 10.93
C ALA A 42 -21.94 16.38 12.45
N ASP A 43 -22.01 15.27 13.20
CA ASP A 43 -22.03 15.30 14.67
C ASP A 43 -20.70 15.87 15.23
N GLN A 44 -19.54 15.45 14.71
CA GLN A 44 -18.23 16.02 15.10
C GLN A 44 -18.10 17.52 14.81
N VAL A 45 -18.60 17.99 13.67
CA VAL A 45 -18.58 19.43 13.33
C VAL A 45 -19.50 20.22 14.26
N SER A 46 -20.64 19.66 14.66
CA SER A 46 -21.57 20.30 15.60
C SER A 46 -21.08 20.34 17.04
N GLU A 47 -20.27 19.37 17.46
CA GLU A 47 -19.71 19.26 18.81
C GLU A 47 -18.35 19.96 18.96
N SER A 48 -17.67 20.26 17.84
CA SER A 48 -16.49 21.11 17.84
C SER A 48 -16.86 22.55 18.21
N THR A 49 -16.29 23.07 19.30
CA THR A 49 -16.31 24.51 19.58
C THR A 49 -15.63 25.20 18.39
N PRO A 50 -16.19 26.27 17.78
CA PRO A 50 -15.51 26.96 16.69
C PRO A 50 -14.17 27.45 17.22
N VAL A 51 -13.09 26.77 16.84
CA VAL A 51 -11.74 27.20 17.18
C VAL A 51 -11.58 28.54 16.47
N PRO A 52 -11.33 29.64 17.19
CA PRO A 52 -11.04 30.89 16.54
C PRO A 52 -9.82 30.63 15.65
N VAL A 53 -9.98 30.83 14.35
CA VAL A 53 -8.86 30.95 13.41
C VAL A 53 -8.14 32.23 13.84
N HIS A 54 -7.33 32.14 14.88
CA HIS A 54 -6.42 33.21 15.23
C HIS A 54 -5.46 33.29 14.05
N PRO A 55 -5.42 34.41 13.31
CA PRO A 55 -4.31 34.62 12.39
C PRO A 55 -3.05 34.55 13.24
N THR A 56 -2.14 33.64 12.92
CA THR A 56 -0.81 33.60 13.53
C THR A 56 -0.23 34.99 13.38
N ALA A 57 -0.13 35.73 14.49
CA ALA A 57 0.40 37.08 14.48
C ALA A 57 1.79 37.03 13.84
N VAL A 58 1.95 37.74 12.72
CA VAL A 58 3.24 37.85 12.05
C VAL A 58 4.19 38.48 13.06
N GLU A 59 5.33 37.84 13.35
CA GLU A 59 6.32 38.43 14.24
C GLU A 59 6.84 39.72 13.61
N VAL A 60 6.46 40.84 14.21
CA VAL A 60 6.81 42.20 13.81
C VAL A 60 7.85 42.75 14.78
N ASP A 61 8.79 43.54 14.28
CA ASP A 61 9.74 44.25 15.13
C ASP A 61 9.00 45.28 16.00
N VAL A 62 9.32 45.33 17.29
CA VAL A 62 8.57 46.11 18.29
C VAL A 62 8.78 47.62 18.10
N GLU A 63 9.92 48.01 17.55
CA GLU A 63 10.27 49.42 17.34
C GLU A 63 9.85 49.92 15.94
N THR A 64 10.03 49.09 14.92
CA THR A 64 9.83 49.52 13.52
C THR A 64 8.51 49.05 12.91
N GLY A 65 7.87 48.01 13.47
CA GLY A 65 6.60 47.48 12.96
C GLY A 65 6.69 46.75 11.62
N GLU A 66 7.90 46.39 11.18
CA GLU A 66 8.15 45.64 9.95
C GLU A 66 8.16 44.11 10.19
N PRO A 67 7.66 43.30 9.24
CA PRO A 67 7.60 41.84 9.38
C PRO A 67 9.01 41.22 9.38
N VAL A 68 9.40 40.61 10.51
CA VAL A 68 10.78 40.11 10.74
C VAL A 68 11.02 38.75 10.08
N ALA A 69 9.95 38.05 9.68
CA ALA A 69 10.02 36.73 9.06
C ALA A 69 10.89 36.70 7.79
N GLY A 70 10.80 37.74 6.94
CA GLY A 70 11.59 37.86 5.73
C GLY A 70 13.08 38.02 6.02
N ALA A 71 13.42 38.92 6.96
CA ALA A 71 14.80 39.15 7.37
C ALA A 71 15.44 37.89 7.99
N LYS A 72 14.73 37.20 8.89
CA LYS A 72 15.19 35.92 9.48
C LYS A 72 15.45 34.86 8.41
N THR A 73 14.59 34.78 7.40
CA THR A 73 14.74 33.81 6.30
C THR A 73 15.96 34.15 5.45
N LEU A 74 16.15 35.43 5.11
CA LEU A 74 17.33 35.89 4.38
C LEU A 74 18.63 35.64 5.15
N SER A 75 18.67 35.89 6.46
CA SER A 75 19.82 35.57 7.30
C SER A 75 20.19 34.09 7.22
N LYS A 76 19.22 33.18 7.35
CA LYS A 76 19.45 31.73 7.21
C LYS A 76 19.97 31.34 5.83
N ILE A 77 19.46 31.96 4.77
CA ILE A 77 19.93 31.70 3.40
C ILE A 77 21.38 32.14 3.23
N VAL A 78 21.74 33.30 3.78
CA VAL A 78 23.12 33.81 3.74
C VAL A 78 24.06 32.89 4.53
N GLU A 79 23.65 32.44 5.71
CA GLU A 79 24.41 31.48 6.52
C GLU A 79 24.65 30.17 5.76
N GLN A 80 23.61 29.60 5.15
CA GLN A 80 23.72 28.38 4.35
C GLN A 80 24.63 28.54 3.13
N ARG A 81 24.61 29.72 2.49
CA ARG A 81 25.48 30.03 1.35
C ARG A 81 26.95 30.24 1.76
N ALA A 82 27.19 30.64 3.00
CA ALA A 82 28.53 30.79 3.55
C ALA A 82 29.13 29.46 4.03
N CYS A 83 28.32 28.42 4.24
CA CYS A 83 28.82 27.09 4.61
C CYS A 83 29.69 26.51 3.48
N PRO A 84 30.96 26.16 3.75
CA PRO A 84 31.81 25.49 2.77
C PRO A 84 31.34 24.05 2.61
N VAL A 85 30.57 23.79 1.54
CA VAL A 85 30.18 22.43 1.16
C VAL A 85 31.31 21.83 0.33
N THR A 86 31.97 20.81 0.86
CA THR A 86 32.96 20.01 0.13
C THR A 86 32.38 18.65 -0.20
N ASP A 87 32.51 18.23 -1.46
CA ASP A 87 32.12 16.88 -1.87
C ASP A 87 32.95 15.86 -1.10
N THR A 88 32.25 15.00 -0.35
CA THR A 88 32.89 13.92 0.40
C THR A 88 32.74 12.65 -0.41
N GLU A 89 33.86 12.06 -0.85
CA GLU A 89 33.85 10.77 -1.52
C GLU A 89 33.40 9.68 -0.53
N VAL A 90 32.17 9.17 -0.70
CA VAL A 90 31.63 8.07 0.09
C VAL A 90 32.28 6.77 -0.39
N LYS A 91 33.40 6.38 0.22
CA LYS A 91 34.01 5.07 -0.02
C LYS A 91 33.10 3.99 0.60
N PRO A 92 32.68 2.97 -0.17
CA PRO A 92 32.00 1.81 0.41
C PRO A 92 32.87 1.17 1.50
N PRO A 93 32.28 0.65 2.58
CA PRO A 93 33.05 -0.07 3.59
C PRO A 93 33.79 -1.23 2.92
N GLU A 94 35.06 -1.41 3.30
CA GLU A 94 35.84 -2.53 2.78
C GLU A 94 35.16 -3.85 3.16
N PRO A 95 35.02 -4.80 2.22
CA PRO A 95 34.38 -6.07 2.51
C PRO A 95 35.18 -6.78 3.61
N LEU A 96 34.53 -7.01 4.74
CA LEU A 96 35.10 -7.86 5.79
C LEU A 96 35.18 -9.27 5.20
N PHE A 97 36.39 -9.69 4.83
CA PHE A 97 36.71 -11.08 4.54
C PHE A 97 36.60 -11.85 5.86
N LEU A 98 35.38 -12.15 6.27
CA LEU A 98 35.13 -13.19 7.25
C LEU A 98 35.78 -14.47 6.68
N PRO A 99 36.46 -15.28 7.51
CA PRO A 99 36.76 -16.66 7.13
C PRO A 99 35.47 -17.25 6.56
N ILE A 100 35.57 -17.93 5.40
CA ILE A 100 34.41 -18.59 4.78
C ILE A 100 33.64 -19.25 5.91
N ALA A 101 32.41 -18.79 6.15
CA ALA A 101 31.56 -19.39 7.16
C ALA A 101 31.25 -20.80 6.65
N GLU A 102 32.09 -21.76 7.02
CA GLU A 102 31.76 -23.18 6.96
C GLU A 102 30.52 -23.30 7.81
N PHE A 103 29.36 -23.39 7.16
CA PHE A 103 28.11 -23.67 7.84
C PHE A 103 28.29 -25.03 8.51
N ASP A 104 28.40 -25.02 9.83
CA ASP A 104 28.42 -26.23 10.62
C ASP A 104 27.01 -26.84 10.55
N LEU A 105 26.84 -27.78 9.62
CA LEU A 105 25.58 -28.48 9.38
C LEU A 105 25.16 -29.31 10.61
N ASP A 106 26.08 -29.61 11.52
CA ASP A 106 25.80 -30.33 12.77
C ASP A 106 25.14 -29.40 13.82
N LEU A 107 25.25 -28.08 13.67
CA LEU A 107 24.54 -27.09 14.49
C LEU A 107 23.13 -26.78 13.98
N LEU A 108 22.74 -27.29 12.80
CA LEU A 108 21.39 -27.07 12.30
C LEU A 108 20.37 -27.81 13.17
N PRO A 109 19.21 -27.20 13.45
CA PRO A 109 18.12 -27.95 14.05
C PRO A 109 17.72 -29.11 13.11
N PRO A 110 17.21 -30.22 13.67
CA PRO A 110 16.71 -31.31 12.85
C PRO A 110 15.65 -30.81 11.86
N PRO A 111 15.52 -31.44 10.68
CA PRO A 111 14.50 -31.06 9.71
C PRO A 111 13.11 -31.13 10.35
N ALA A 112 12.25 -30.18 9.99
CA ALA A 112 10.88 -30.17 10.49
C ALA A 112 10.15 -31.47 10.10
N GLU A 113 9.37 -32.00 11.04
CA GLU A 113 8.53 -33.15 10.76
C GLU A 113 7.47 -32.79 9.70
N PRO A 114 7.20 -33.68 8.73
CA PRO A 114 6.16 -33.44 7.73
C PRO A 114 4.79 -33.36 8.41
N PHE A 115 3.93 -32.48 7.91
CA PHE A 115 2.56 -32.35 8.40
C PHE A 115 1.81 -33.68 8.33
N SER A 116 1.01 -33.94 9.36
CA SER A 116 0.07 -35.05 9.34
C SER A 116 -1.01 -34.82 8.28
N MET A 117 -1.65 -35.91 7.82
CA MET A 117 -2.74 -35.81 6.85
C MET A 117 -3.90 -34.94 7.35
N ALA A 118 -4.18 -34.93 8.65
CA ALA A 118 -5.22 -34.10 9.24
C ALA A 118 -4.88 -32.60 9.17
N GLU A 119 -3.62 -32.25 9.46
CA GLU A 119 -3.15 -30.86 9.37
C GLU A 119 -3.13 -30.36 7.93
N LEU A 120 -2.75 -31.21 6.97
CA LEU A 120 -2.81 -30.87 5.54
C LEU A 120 -4.25 -30.61 5.08
N ILE A 121 -5.22 -31.42 5.54
CA ILE A 121 -6.64 -31.21 5.22
C ILE A 121 -7.12 -29.87 5.79
N GLU A 122 -6.74 -29.54 7.02
CA GLU A 122 -7.16 -28.28 7.65
C GLU A 122 -6.54 -27.06 6.96
N GLN A 123 -5.25 -27.13 6.63
CA GLN A 123 -4.57 -26.10 5.85
C GLN A 123 -5.21 -25.93 4.46
N GLN A 124 -5.56 -27.02 3.80
CA GLN A 124 -6.22 -26.99 2.50
C GLN A 124 -7.60 -26.31 2.59
N ARG A 125 -8.39 -26.62 3.62
CA ARG A 125 -9.69 -25.97 3.85
C ARG A 125 -9.56 -24.47 4.12
N HIS A 126 -8.55 -24.08 4.89
CA HIS A 126 -8.26 -22.67 5.15
C HIS A 126 -7.85 -21.94 3.86
N LEU A 127 -7.01 -22.56 3.04
CA LEU A 127 -6.61 -22.02 1.74
C LEU A 127 -7.81 -21.87 0.81
N GLU A 128 -8.67 -22.89 0.72
CA GLU A 128 -9.90 -22.83 -0.08
C GLU A 128 -10.82 -21.69 0.34
N PHE A 129 -10.99 -21.47 1.65
CA PHE A 129 -11.75 -20.34 2.18
C PHE A 129 -11.13 -19.00 1.76
N GLU A 130 -9.82 -18.83 1.95
CA GLU A 130 -9.16 -17.59 1.57
C GLU A 130 -9.20 -17.31 0.07
N SER A 131 -8.87 -18.31 -0.76
CA SER A 131 -8.78 -18.18 -2.22
C SER A 131 -10.13 -17.94 -2.91
N HIS A 132 -11.24 -18.38 -2.32
CA HIS A 132 -12.56 -18.25 -2.94
C HIS A 132 -13.39 -17.11 -2.33
N TRP A 133 -13.28 -16.87 -1.02
CA TRP A 133 -14.17 -15.95 -0.31
C TRP A 133 -13.50 -14.64 0.11
N VAL A 134 -12.31 -14.72 0.73
CA VAL A 134 -11.66 -13.53 1.32
C VAL A 134 -10.87 -12.75 0.28
N ARG A 135 -10.09 -13.46 -0.52
CA ARG A 135 -9.26 -12.94 -1.60
C ARG A 135 -9.50 -13.81 -2.81
N PRO A 136 -10.62 -13.58 -3.54
CA PRO A 136 -10.90 -14.32 -4.76
C PRO A 136 -9.67 -14.24 -5.65
N THR A 137 -9.06 -15.38 -5.94
CA THR A 137 -7.91 -15.42 -6.84
C THR A 137 -8.40 -14.92 -8.19
N VAL A 138 -8.11 -13.65 -8.50
CA VAL A 138 -8.30 -13.12 -9.84
C VAL A 138 -7.33 -13.90 -10.69
N LEU A 139 -7.83 -14.83 -11.51
CA LEU A 139 -7.05 -15.56 -12.49
C LEU A 139 -6.10 -14.58 -13.17
N ASN A 140 -4.81 -14.66 -12.83
CA ASN A 140 -3.80 -13.96 -13.60
C ASN A 140 -3.77 -14.70 -14.94
N PRO A 141 -4.04 -14.04 -16.08
CA PRO A 141 -4.33 -14.69 -17.35
C PRO A 141 -3.03 -15.15 -18.01
N TYR A 142 -2.20 -15.91 -17.31
CA TYR A 142 -1.34 -16.85 -18.00
C TYR A 142 -2.28 -17.96 -18.46
N SER A 143 -2.86 -17.74 -19.63
CA SER A 143 -3.57 -18.80 -20.32
C SER A 143 -2.56 -19.94 -20.54
N ASP A 144 -2.81 -21.10 -19.95
CA ASP A 144 -2.01 -22.32 -20.17
C ASP A 144 -1.99 -22.76 -21.66
N SER A 145 -2.72 -22.04 -22.53
CA SER A 145 -2.68 -22.18 -23.98
C SER A 145 -1.53 -21.45 -24.68
N VAL A 146 -0.71 -20.65 -23.99
CA VAL A 146 0.47 -20.01 -24.61
C VAL A 146 1.59 -21.05 -24.73
N ASN A 147 1.82 -21.53 -25.94
CA ASN A 147 3.01 -22.33 -26.25
C ASN A 147 4.27 -21.48 -26.00
N PRO A 148 5.19 -21.86 -25.10
CA PRO A 148 6.40 -21.09 -24.83
C PRO A 148 7.21 -20.91 -26.13
N GLY A 149 7.75 -19.71 -26.32
CA GLY A 149 8.62 -19.43 -27.47
C GLY A 149 9.86 -20.33 -27.49
N PRO A 150 10.48 -20.54 -28.65
CA PRO A 150 11.70 -21.35 -28.76
C PRO A 150 12.80 -20.78 -27.84
N GLY A 151 13.49 -21.66 -27.12
CA GLY A 151 14.61 -21.27 -26.26
C GLY A 151 15.76 -20.61 -27.06
N PRO A 152 16.63 -19.84 -26.39
CA PRO A 152 17.77 -19.20 -27.04
C PRO A 152 18.69 -20.24 -27.69
N GLN A 153 19.08 -20.00 -28.94
CA GLN A 153 20.04 -20.88 -29.63
C GLN A 153 21.42 -20.78 -28.95
N PRO A 154 22.16 -21.89 -28.84
CA PRO A 154 23.53 -21.86 -28.35
C PRO A 154 24.36 -20.93 -29.25
N ARG A 155 25.18 -20.07 -28.63
CA ARG A 155 26.07 -19.18 -29.38
C ARG A 155 27.07 -20.01 -30.20
N PRO A 156 27.42 -19.56 -31.42
CA PRO A 156 28.44 -20.19 -32.24
C PRO A 156 29.83 -20.14 -31.60
#